data_AF-A0A6J0CTM7-F1
#
_entry.id   AF-A0A6J0CTM7-F1
#
_cell.length_a   1.000
_cell.length_b   1.000
_cell.length_c   1.000
_cell.angle_alpha   90.00
_cell.angle_beta   90.00
_cell.angle_gamma   90.00
#
_symmetry.space_group_name_H-M   'P 1'
#
loop_
_entity.id
_entity.type
_entity.pdbx_description
1 polymer ?
#
loop_
_entity_poly.entity_id
_entity_poly.type
_entity_poly.pdbx_seq_one_letter_code
_entity_poly.pdbx_strand_id
1 'polypeptide(L)'
;MKKGIVRSENDEWKRIRSLLTPTFSSGKLKDMFHIIQEYGDILVKNMSREVEKGKNVTMKDVFGAYSMDVITGTLFGVKVDSLNNPQDPFVRNTRKLFVIDFFNPLIFAQGM
;
A
#
# COMPACT_ATOMS: atom_id res chain seq x y z
N MET A 1 1.78 -4.45 -22.52
CA MET A 1 1.08 -4.32 -21.22
C MET A 1 -0.03 -3.29 -21.39
N LYS A 2 -1.27 -3.59 -21.00
CA LYS A 2 -2.35 -2.57 -21.00
C LYS A 2 -1.96 -1.44 -20.04
N LYS A 3 -2.25 -0.18 -20.38
CA LYS A 3 -1.93 0.99 -19.55
C LYS A 3 -2.73 0.91 -18.24
N GLY A 4 -2.11 1.22 -17.11
CA GLY A 4 -2.80 1.42 -15.83
C GLY A 4 -3.38 2.84 -15.75
N ILE A 5 -4.30 3.09 -14.82
CA ILE A 5 -5.03 4.37 -14.71
C ILE A 5 -4.12 5.61 -14.74
N VAL A 6 -2.94 5.54 -14.13
CA VAL A 6 -1.97 6.65 -14.05
C VAL A 6 -1.37 7.02 -15.41
N ARG A 7 -1.30 6.08 -16.36
CA ARG A 7 -0.70 6.28 -17.70
C ARG A 7 -1.73 6.27 -18.83
N SER A 8 -3.01 6.14 -18.51
CA SER A 8 -4.11 6.16 -19.47
C SER A 8 -4.61 7.59 -19.65
N GLU A 9 -5.12 7.88 -20.85
CA GLU A 9 -5.61 9.21 -21.22
C GLU A 9 -7.03 9.11 -21.80
N ASN A 10 -7.73 10.26 -21.86
CA ASN A 10 -9.01 10.42 -22.53
C ASN A 10 -10.04 9.34 -22.17
N ASP A 11 -10.64 8.70 -23.16
CA ASP A 11 -11.72 7.73 -22.94
C ASP A 11 -11.23 6.41 -22.31
N GLU A 12 -9.96 6.05 -22.50
CA GLU A 12 -9.37 4.91 -21.80
C GLU A 12 -9.27 5.19 -20.30
N TRP A 13 -8.80 6.38 -19.93
CA TRP A 13 -8.77 6.82 -18.53
C TRP A 13 -10.19 6.89 -17.94
N LYS A 14 -11.15 7.48 -18.66
CA LYS A 14 -12.55 7.56 -18.20
C LYS A 14 -13.11 6.16 -17.94
N ARG A 15 -12.85 5.21 -18.86
CA ARG A 15 -13.28 3.81 -18.71
C ARG A 15 -12.66 3.16 -17.48
N ILE A 16 -11.33 3.22 -17.32
CA ILE A 16 -10.63 2.58 -16.20
C ILE A 16 -11.04 3.24 -14.86
N ARG A 17 -11.15 4.57 -14.82
CA ARG A 17 -11.59 5.30 -13.63
C ARG A 17 -13.00 4.91 -13.22
N SER A 18 -13.93 4.82 -14.18
CA SER A 18 -15.31 4.39 -13.92
C SER A 18 -15.36 2.98 -13.31
N LEU A 19 -14.49 2.07 -13.76
CA LEU A 19 -14.37 0.72 -13.21
C LEU A 19 -13.78 0.68 -11.78
N LEU A 20 -12.80 1.54 -11.46
CA LEU A 20 -12.10 1.51 -10.18
C LEU A 20 -12.79 2.34 -9.07
N THR A 21 -13.56 3.37 -9.43
CA THR A 21 -14.19 4.29 -8.46
C THR A 21 -15.09 3.59 -7.43
N PRO A 22 -15.93 2.60 -7.80
CA PRO A 22 -16.82 1.94 -6.83
C PRO A 22 -16.07 1.20 -5.70
N THR A 23 -14.83 0.76 -5.94
CA THR A 23 -13.99 0.07 -4.96
C THR A 23 -13.71 0.91 -3.71
N PHE A 24 -13.69 2.24 -3.86
CA PHE A 24 -13.43 3.19 -2.77
C PHE A 24 -14.69 3.96 -2.33
N SER A 25 -15.88 3.41 -2.58
CA SER A 25 -17.12 3.96 -2.01
C SER A 25 -17.13 3.87 -0.49
N SER A 26 -17.91 4.73 0.17
CA SER A 26 -18.00 4.75 1.65
C SER A 26 -18.40 3.41 2.24
N GLY A 27 -19.29 2.66 1.58
CA GLY A 27 -19.68 1.31 2.01
C GLY A 27 -18.50 0.34 1.97
N LYS A 28 -17.72 0.34 0.88
CA LYS A 28 -16.53 -0.51 0.74
C LYS A 28 -15.40 -0.11 1.68
N LEU A 29 -15.20 1.19 1.93
CA LEU A 29 -14.25 1.66 2.94
C LEU A 29 -14.65 1.21 4.35
N LYS A 30 -15.95 1.23 4.67
CA LYS A 30 -16.45 0.70 5.94
C LYS A 30 -16.22 -0.81 6.05
N ASP A 31 -16.44 -1.55 4.95
CA ASP A 31 -16.10 -2.97 4.89
C ASP A 31 -14.59 -3.20 5.13
N MET A 32 -13.71 -2.36 4.59
CA MET A 32 -12.24 -2.49 4.79
C MET A 32 -11.76 -2.12 6.20
N PHE A 33 -12.55 -1.36 6.97
CA PHE A 33 -12.12 -0.75 8.23
C PHE A 33 -11.60 -1.77 9.26
N HIS A 34 -12.23 -2.94 9.37
CA HIS A 34 -11.80 -3.97 10.33
C HIS A 34 -10.39 -4.49 10.03
N ILE A 35 -10.04 -4.65 8.75
CA ILE A 35 -8.70 -5.06 8.31
C ILE A 35 -7.67 -3.97 8.64
N ILE A 36 -8.02 -2.71 8.39
CA ILE A 36 -7.15 -1.56 8.71
C ILE A 36 -6.87 -1.50 10.20
N GLN A 37 -7.91 -1.67 11.03
CA GLN A 37 -7.78 -1.66 12.48
C GLN A 37 -6.91 -2.81 12.99
N GLU A 38 -7.10 -4.03 12.47
CA GLU A 38 -6.31 -5.20 12.86
C GLU A 38 -4.80 -4.96 12.64
N TYR A 39 -4.40 -4.43 11.48
CA TYR A 39 -3.00 -4.10 11.23
C TYR A 39 -2.52 -2.90 12.06
N GLY A 40 -3.44 -2.00 12.46
CA GLY A 40 -3.15 -0.91 13.38
C GLY A 40 -2.76 -1.42 14.77
N ASP A 41 -3.48 -2.43 15.27
CA ASP A 41 -3.16 -3.07 16.56
C ASP A 41 -1.80 -3.78 16.51
N ILE A 42 -1.49 -4.46 15.40
CA ILE A 42 -0.18 -5.10 15.16
C ILE A 42 0.95 -4.05 15.13
N LEU A 43 0.71 -2.93 14.45
CA LEU A 43 1.65 -1.81 14.38
C LEU A 43 1.98 -1.28 15.78
N VAL A 44 0.96 -0.95 16.58
CA VAL A 44 1.16 -0.44 17.95
C VAL A 44 1.93 -1.45 18.80
N LYS A 45 1.53 -2.73 18.77
CA LYS A 45 2.21 -3.80 19.49
C LYS A 45 3.69 -3.92 19.12
N ASN A 46 4.01 -3.83 17.84
CA ASN A 46 5.40 -3.93 17.37
C ASN A 46 6.22 -2.69 17.77
N MET A 47 5.64 -1.49 17.68
CA MET A 47 6.31 -0.26 18.14
C MET A 47 6.59 -0.29 19.65
N SER A 48 5.61 -0.67 20.48
CA SER A 48 5.80 -0.80 21.92
C SER A 48 6.96 -1.74 22.27
N ARG A 49 7.05 -2.88 21.57
CA ARG A 49 8.14 -3.85 21.77
C ARG A 49 9.52 -3.29 21.43
N GLU A 50 9.64 -2.48 20.38
CA GLU A 50 10.93 -1.87 20.02
C GLU A 50 11.33 -0.73 20.98
N VAL A 51 10.34 0.02 21.48
CA VAL A 51 10.55 1.04 22.52
C VAL A 51 11.02 0.40 23.84
N GLU A 52 10.42 -0.71 24.27
CA GLU A 52 10.84 -1.46 25.47
C GLU A 52 12.30 -1.96 25.38
N LYS A 53 12.78 -2.24 24.18
CA LYS A 53 14.19 -2.63 23.93
C LYS A 53 15.15 -1.43 23.91
N GLY A 54 14.66 -0.20 24.10
CA GLY A 54 15.44 1.02 23.98
C GLY A 54 15.95 1.27 22.55
N LYS A 55 15.29 0.70 21.53
CA LYS A 55 15.72 0.83 20.13
C LYS A 55 15.04 2.01 19.46
N ASN A 56 15.81 2.70 18.62
CA ASN A 56 15.25 3.69 17.70
C ASN A 56 14.45 2.99 16.60
N VAL A 57 13.31 3.57 16.24
CA VAL A 57 12.41 3.05 15.22
C VAL A 57 12.46 3.94 13.98
N THR A 58 12.80 3.36 12.84
CA THR A 58 12.71 4.06 11.55
C THR A 58 11.26 4.11 11.09
N MET A 59 10.65 5.29 11.16
CA MET A 59 9.23 5.47 10.82
C MET A 59 8.89 5.00 9.40
N LYS A 60 9.80 5.20 8.43
CA LYS A 60 9.60 4.77 7.04
C LYS A 60 9.43 3.25 6.91
N ASP A 61 10.18 2.47 7.69
CA ASP A 61 10.11 1.01 7.62
C ASP A 61 8.82 0.50 8.26
N VAL A 62 8.47 1.05 9.42
CA VAL A 62 7.28 0.66 10.18
C VAL A 62 5.99 1.04 9.47
N PHE A 63 5.83 2.30 9.07
CA PHE A 63 4.63 2.72 8.34
C PHE A 63 4.60 2.18 6.91
N GLY A 64 5.77 1.93 6.30
CA GLY A 64 5.86 1.28 4.99
C GLY A 64 5.34 -0.17 5.04
N ALA A 65 5.72 -0.93 6.06
CA ALA A 65 5.23 -2.30 6.27
C ALA A 65 3.73 -2.32 6.61
N TYR A 66 3.27 -1.43 7.52
CA TYR A 66 1.84 -1.28 7.83
C TYR A 66 1.01 -0.96 6.58
N SER A 67 1.45 -0.01 5.75
CA SER A 67 0.73 0.37 4.53
C SER A 67 0.65 -0.80 3.54
N MET A 68 1.72 -1.60 3.45
CA MET A 68 1.73 -2.80 2.61
C MET A 68 0.70 -3.82 3.09
N ASP A 69 0.69 -4.13 4.38
CA ASP A 69 -0.21 -5.11 4.98
C ASP A 69 -1.69 -4.68 4.81
N VAL A 70 -1.97 -3.39 5.01
CA VAL A 70 -3.32 -2.83 4.78
C VAL A 70 -3.75 -2.97 3.32
N ILE A 71 -2.90 -2.59 2.35
CA ILE A 71 -3.25 -2.65 0.92
C ILE A 71 -3.46 -4.09 0.47
N THR A 72 -2.59 -5.00 0.90
CA THR A 72 -2.64 -6.41 0.54
C THR A 72 -3.85 -7.13 1.15
N GLY A 73 -4.18 -6.83 2.41
CA GLY A 73 -5.38 -7.34 3.06
C GLY A 73 -6.67 -6.80 2.44
N THR A 74 -6.73 -5.49 2.16
CA THR A 74 -7.97 -4.84 1.68
C THR A 74 -8.25 -5.05 0.20
N LEU A 75 -7.24 -4.93 -0.67
CA LEU A 75 -7.45 -5.00 -2.13
C LEU A 75 -7.30 -6.41 -2.70
N PHE A 76 -6.45 -7.23 -2.09
CA PHE A 76 -6.14 -8.58 -2.60
C PHE A 76 -6.68 -9.70 -1.71
N GLY A 77 -7.20 -9.38 -0.52
CA GLY A 77 -7.65 -10.40 0.43
C GLY A 77 -6.52 -11.28 0.96
N VAL A 78 -5.26 -10.83 0.85
CA VAL A 78 -4.08 -11.59 1.26
C VAL A 78 -3.58 -11.04 2.58
N LYS A 79 -3.56 -11.90 3.60
CA LYS A 79 -2.95 -11.58 4.88
C LYS A 79 -1.45 -11.79 4.81
N VAL A 80 -0.70 -10.72 5.06
CA VAL A 80 0.76 -10.75 5.17
C VAL A 80 1.18 -10.05 6.46
N ASP A 81 2.40 -10.38 6.89
CA ASP A 81 3.01 -9.77 8.07
C ASP A 81 4.34 -9.14 7.64
N SER A 82 4.23 -8.04 6.90
CA SER A 82 5.40 -7.31 6.37
C SER A 82 6.27 -6.74 7.50
N LEU A 83 5.67 -6.47 8.66
CA LEU A 83 6.35 -5.93 9.84
C LEU A 83 7.29 -6.96 10.47
N ASN A 84 6.87 -8.22 10.60
CA ASN A 84 7.70 -9.26 11.22
C ASN A 84 8.45 -10.13 10.20
N ASN A 85 7.99 -10.19 8.95
CA ASN A 85 8.60 -10.98 7.88
C ASN A 85 8.83 -10.16 6.58
N PRO A 86 9.79 -9.22 6.58
CA PRO A 86 10.04 -8.35 5.43
C PRO A 86 10.62 -9.07 4.20
N GLN A 87 11.08 -10.32 4.35
CA GLN A 87 11.63 -11.14 3.27
C GLN A 87 10.60 -12.07 2.63
N ASP A 88 9.34 -12.00 3.06
CA ASP A 88 8.26 -12.71 2.42
C ASP A 88 8.25 -12.41 0.89
N PRO A 89 8.18 -13.43 0.02
CA PRO A 89 8.24 -13.23 -1.42
C PRO A 89 7.15 -12.30 -1.95
N PHE A 90 5.95 -12.33 -1.37
CA PHE A 90 4.87 -11.44 -1.75
C PHE A 90 5.22 -10.00 -1.35
N VAL A 91 5.57 -9.77 -0.09
CA VAL A 91 6.01 -8.46 0.45
C VAL A 91 7.17 -7.87 -0.37
N ARG A 92 8.18 -8.68 -0.68
CA ARG A 92 9.35 -8.26 -1.46
C ARG A 92 8.97 -7.83 -2.87
N ASN A 93 8.03 -8.53 -3.51
CA ASN A 93 7.61 -8.23 -4.86
C ASN A 93 6.64 -7.04 -4.91
N THR A 94 5.68 -6.94 -4.00
CA THR A 94 4.79 -5.77 -3.90
C THR A 94 5.54 -4.52 -3.52
N ARG A 95 6.54 -4.58 -2.63
CA ARG A 95 7.40 -3.42 -2.31
C ARG A 95 8.01 -2.79 -3.57
N LYS A 96 8.41 -3.58 -4.56
CA LYS A 96 8.94 -3.06 -5.84
C LYS A 96 7.89 -2.32 -6.68
N LEU A 97 6.60 -2.66 -6.55
CA LEU A 97 5.51 -2.00 -7.26
C LEU A 97 5.16 -0.63 -6.67
N PHE A 98 5.38 -0.45 -5.36
CA PHE A 98 5.05 0.77 -4.62
C PHE A 98 6.24 1.72 -4.41
N VAL A 99 7.44 1.38 -4.88
CA VAL A 99 8.52 2.36 -5.05
C VAL A 99 8.16 3.26 -6.22
N ILE A 100 7.43 4.33 -5.93
CA ILE A 100 7.23 5.42 -6.87
C ILE A 100 8.40 6.38 -6.64
N ASP A 101 9.40 6.33 -7.52
CA ASP A 101 10.43 7.36 -7.56
C ASP A 101 9.81 8.64 -8.10
N PHE A 102 9.08 9.37 -7.25
CA PHE A 102 8.50 10.68 -7.58
C PHE A 102 9.54 11.70 -8.07
N PHE A 103 10.81 11.50 -7.73
CA PHE A 103 11.95 12.32 -8.18
C PHE A 103 12.62 11.77 -9.43
N ASN A 104 12.10 10.72 -10.06
CA ASN A 104 12.62 10.27 -11.34
C ASN A 104 12.25 11.32 -12.41
N PRO A 105 13.23 12.01 -13.03
CA PRO A 105 12.97 13.04 -14.03
C PRO A 105 12.18 12.51 -15.24
N LEU A 106 12.12 11.19 -15.45
CA LEU A 106 11.33 10.54 -16.48
C LEU A 106 9.81 10.62 -16.26
N ILE A 107 9.34 10.88 -15.03
CA ILE A 107 7.92 11.15 -14.76
C ILE A 107 7.50 12.51 -15.33
N PHE A 108 8.41 13.50 -15.32
CA PHE A 108 8.17 14.82 -15.93
C PHE A 108 8.43 14.82 -17.45
N ALA A 109 9.30 13.92 -17.94
CA ALA A 109 9.61 13.80 -19.37
C ALA A 109 8.52 13.06 -20.17
N GLN A 110 7.69 12.24 -19.52
CA GLN A 110 6.42 11.79 -20.08
C GLN A 110 5.34 12.80 -19.67
N GLY A 111 5.28 13.90 -20.42
CA GLY A 111 4.41 15.04 -20.14
C GLY A 111 2.93 14.70 -19.98
N MET A 112 2.24 15.64 -19.33
CA MET A 112 0.78 15.82 -19.41
C MET A 112 0.27 15.74 -20.85
#